data_AF-A0A940KKD9-F1
#
_entry.id   AF-A0A940KKD9-F1
#
_cell.length_a   1.000
_cell.length_b   1.000
_cell.length_c   1.000
_cell.angle_alpha   90.00
_cell.angle_beta   90.00
_cell.angle_gamma   90.00
#
_symmetry.space_group_name_H-M   'P 1'
#
loop_
_entity.id
_entity.type
_entity.pdbx_description
1 polymer ?
#
loop_
_entity_poly.entity_id
_entity_poly.type
_entity_poly.pdbx_seq_one_letter_code
_entity_poly.pdbx_strand_id
1 'polypeptide(L)'
;MSTFFLVLSIWLLISCFGISMYRKGEIEFNQPAILQSRVSALLPYFSGFILPVLPLAILLPVHWLIIFILNHVFVYIAGPLLTKMYQVRLASGRGMGRDMLITFTAGVITLLIGLTIRYFDAIRDWLN
;
A
#
# COMPACT_ATOMS: atom_id res chain seq x y z
N MET A 1 8.22 12.64 -13.53
CA MET A 1 6.78 12.41 -13.25
C MET A 1 6.49 11.00 -12.77
N SER A 2 7.04 9.95 -13.39
CA SER A 2 6.89 8.54 -12.95
C SER A 2 7.22 8.32 -11.47
N THR A 3 8.35 8.86 -10.99
CA THR A 3 8.78 8.76 -9.58
C THR A 3 7.70 9.18 -8.59
N PHE A 4 6.98 10.28 -8.87
CA PHE A 4 5.91 10.76 -7.99
C PHE A 4 4.78 9.75 -7.86
N PHE A 5 4.31 9.18 -8.97
CA PHE A 5 3.25 8.17 -8.98
C PHE A 5 3.70 6.86 -8.31
N LEU A 6 4.95 6.44 -8.51
CA LEU A 6 5.51 5.26 -7.84
C LEU A 6 5.59 5.46 -6.33
N VAL A 7 6.06 6.62 -5.84
CA VAL A 7 6.09 6.93 -4.40
C VAL A 7 4.68 7.02 -3.82
N LEU A 8 3.75 7.68 -4.52
CA LEU A 8 2.35 7.77 -4.09
C LEU A 8 1.70 6.38 -3.97
N SER A 9 1.99 5.49 -4.92
CA SER A 9 1.49 4.11 -4.89
C SER A 9 2.00 3.34 -3.66
N ILE A 10 3.27 3.48 -3.31
CA ILE A 10 3.87 2.87 -2.11
C ILE A 10 3.09 3.32 -0.87
N TRP A 11 2.86 4.63 -0.73
CA TRP A 11 2.16 5.20 0.41
C TRP A 11 0.73 4.67 0.54
N LEU A 12 -0.02 4.62 -0.57
CA LEU A 12 -1.40 4.13 -0.56
C LEU A 12 -1.46 2.63 -0.24
N LEU A 13 -0.59 1.83 -0.86
CA LEU A 13 -0.57 0.39 -0.67
C LEU A 13 -0.17 -0.02 0.76
N ILE A 14 0.78 0.69 1.38
CA ILE A 14 1.14 0.51 2.79
C ILE A 14 0.01 0.97 3.72
N SER A 15 -0.65 2.07 3.37
CA SER A 15 -1.79 2.58 4.15
C SER A 15 -2.98 1.62 4.16
N CYS A 16 -3.22 0.90 3.05
CA CYS A 16 -4.23 -0.16 3.00
C CYS A 16 -3.95 -1.26 4.05
N PHE A 17 -2.68 -1.70 4.17
CA PHE A 17 -2.29 -2.63 5.23
C PHE A 17 -2.53 -2.05 6.63
N GLY A 18 -2.12 -0.81 6.87
CA GLY A 18 -2.33 -0.11 8.14
C GLY A 18 -3.80 -0.02 8.53
N ILE A 19 -4.70 0.31 7.60
CA ILE A 19 -6.15 0.40 7.83
C ILE A 19 -6.69 -0.96 8.25
N SER A 20 -6.21 -2.05 7.63
CA SER A 20 -6.64 -3.40 7.99
C SER A 20 -6.21 -3.81 9.40
N MET A 21 -5.00 -3.44 9.82
CA MET A 21 -4.46 -3.75 11.14
C MET A 21 -5.20 -2.97 12.22
N TYR A 22 -5.49 -1.70 11.96
CA TYR A 22 -6.30 -0.89 12.86
C TYR A 22 -7.72 -1.45 13.00
N ARG A 23 -8.36 -1.79 11.87
CA ARG A 23 -9.70 -2.39 11.85
C ARG A 23 -9.74 -3.72 12.61
N LYS A 24 -8.70 -4.56 12.50
CA LYS A 24 -8.59 -5.81 13.29
C LYS A 24 -8.54 -5.51 14.79
N GLY A 25 -7.77 -4.51 15.21
CA GLY A 25 -7.71 -4.07 16.61
C GLY A 25 -9.05 -3.58 17.16
N GLU A 26 -9.84 -2.82 16.38
CA GLU A 26 -11.19 -2.41 16.78
C GLU A 26 -12.20 -3.57 16.81
N ILE A 27 -12.13 -4.49 15.85
CA ILE A 27 -13.03 -5.65 15.78
C ILE A 27 -12.75 -6.60 16.95
N GLU A 28 -11.48 -6.92 17.24
CA GLU A 28 -11.14 -7.76 18.40
C GLU A 28 -11.59 -7.15 19.74
N PHE A 29 -11.66 -5.81 19.82
CA PHE A 29 -12.16 -5.10 21.00
C PHE A 29 -13.69 -5.12 21.13
N ASN A 30 -14.44 -5.03 20.02
CA ASN A 30 -15.91 -4.87 20.06
C ASN A 30 -16.72 -6.12 19.68
N GLN A 31 -16.22 -7.03 18.82
CA GLN A 31 -16.93 -8.21 18.34
C GLN A 31 -15.97 -9.31 17.84
N PRO A 32 -15.83 -10.46 18.54
CA PRO A 32 -14.95 -11.52 18.07
C PRO A 32 -15.51 -12.17 16.78
N ALA A 33 -14.79 -11.99 15.67
CA ALA A 33 -14.57 -12.98 14.61
C ALA A 33 -15.72 -13.42 13.66
N ILE A 34 -16.71 -12.60 13.29
CA ILE A 34 -17.83 -13.11 12.44
C ILE A 34 -17.88 -12.59 10.98
N LEU A 35 -17.18 -11.54 10.55
CA LEU A 35 -17.37 -11.02 9.17
C LEU A 35 -16.06 -10.61 8.44
N GLN A 36 -15.15 -11.55 8.22
CA GLN A 36 -14.10 -11.39 7.20
C GLN A 36 -14.17 -12.52 6.18
N SER A 37 -14.50 -12.17 4.94
CA SER A 37 -14.28 -13.07 3.81
C SER A 37 -12.77 -13.31 3.64
N ARG A 38 -12.37 -14.52 3.22
CA ARG A 38 -10.94 -14.87 3.04
C ARG A 38 -10.18 -13.86 2.17
N VAL A 39 -10.86 -13.28 1.17
CA VAL A 39 -10.31 -12.24 0.29
C VAL A 39 -10.01 -10.95 1.06
N SER A 40 -10.94 -10.49 1.90
CA SER A 40 -10.74 -9.28 2.71
C SER A 40 -9.62 -9.42 3.75
N ALA A 41 -9.32 -10.66 4.16
CA ALA A 41 -8.22 -10.95 5.08
C ALA A 41 -6.85 -10.99 4.39
N LEU A 42 -6.78 -11.42 3.13
CA LEU A 42 -5.52 -11.55 2.37
C LEU A 42 -5.11 -10.26 1.65
N LEU A 43 -6.08 -9.49 1.15
CA LEU A 43 -5.84 -8.29 0.35
C LEU A 43 -4.86 -7.28 1.00
N PRO A 44 -4.94 -7.01 2.32
CA PRO A 44 -3.99 -6.09 2.96
C PRO A 44 -2.56 -6.60 2.97
N TYR A 45 -2.36 -7.92 3.09
CA TYR A 45 -1.03 -8.52 3.07
C TYR A 45 -0.42 -8.43 1.67
N PHE A 46 -1.21 -8.72 0.62
CA PHE A 46 -0.76 -8.50 -0.76
C PHE A 46 -0.44 -7.02 -1.02
N SER A 47 -1.31 -6.12 -0.55
CA SER A 47 -1.14 -4.69 -0.69
C SER A 47 0.09 -4.16 0.02
N GLY A 48 0.37 -4.58 1.26
CA GLY A 48 1.49 -4.05 2.03
C GLY A 48 2.82 -4.71 1.68
N PHE A 49 2.84 -6.04 1.56
CA PHE A 49 4.11 -6.79 1.53
C PHE A 49 4.65 -7.06 0.14
N ILE A 50 3.78 -7.19 -0.87
CA ILE A 50 4.17 -7.64 -2.20
C ILE A 50 4.18 -6.47 -3.18
N LEU A 51 3.04 -5.80 -3.35
CA LEU A 51 2.88 -4.75 -4.36
C LEU A 51 3.85 -3.55 -4.22
N PRO A 52 4.20 -3.05 -3.02
CA PRO A 52 5.09 -1.89 -2.85
C PRO A 52 6.55 -2.22 -3.16
N VAL A 53 6.91 -3.51 -3.19
CA VAL A 53 8.27 -3.95 -3.53
C VAL A 53 8.59 -3.64 -4.98
N LEU A 54 7.59 -3.69 -5.88
CA LEU A 54 7.77 -3.36 -7.31
C LEU A 54 8.25 -1.91 -7.52
N PRO A 55 7.51 -0.87 -7.07
CA PRO A 55 7.98 0.50 -7.20
C PRO A 55 9.26 0.75 -6.38
N LEU A 56 9.43 0.14 -5.20
CA LEU A 56 10.67 0.29 -4.42
C LEU A 56 11.90 -0.25 -5.16
N ALA A 57 11.79 -1.41 -5.82
CA ALA A 57 12.86 -2.01 -6.61
C ALA A 57 13.23 -1.20 -7.84
N ILE A 58 12.29 -0.41 -8.37
CA ILE A 58 12.56 0.53 -9.48
C ILE A 58 13.24 1.81 -8.99
N LEU A 59 12.87 2.28 -7.79
CA LEU A 59 13.33 3.55 -7.24
C LEU A 59 14.69 3.45 -6.51
N LEU A 60 14.99 2.30 -5.91
CA LEU A 60 16.19 2.11 -5.11
C LEU A 60 17.20 1.23 -5.88
N PRO A 61 18.48 1.63 -5.99
CA PRO A 61 19.52 0.85 -6.64
C PRO A 61 20.04 -0.26 -5.71
N VAL A 62 19.13 -1.06 -5.13
CA VAL A 62 19.43 -2.12 -4.17
C VAL A 62 18.84 -3.43 -4.68
N HIS A 63 19.46 -4.55 -4.35
CA HIS A 63 18.94 -5.86 -4.75
C HIS A 63 17.51 -6.08 -4.24
N TRP A 64 16.62 -6.57 -5.11
CA TRP A 64 15.19 -6.69 -4.85
C TRP A 64 14.86 -7.51 -3.60
N LEU A 65 15.66 -8.53 -3.27
CA LEU A 65 15.48 -9.35 -2.08
C LEU A 65 15.65 -8.54 -0.78
N ILE A 66 16.63 -7.63 -0.75
CA ILE A 66 16.88 -6.76 0.40
C ILE A 66 15.70 -5.80 0.55
N ILE A 67 15.22 -5.24 -0.56
CA ILE A 67 14.05 -4.36 -0.58
C ILE A 67 12.82 -5.11 -0.08
N PHE A 68 12.62 -6.37 -0.48
CA PHE A 68 11.53 -7.20 -0.02
C PHE A 68 11.54 -7.40 1.50
N ILE A 69 12.71 -7.70 2.08
CA ILE A 69 12.87 -7.89 3.53
C ILE A 69 12.65 -6.56 4.28
N LEU A 70 13.27 -5.48 3.81
CA LEU A 70 13.11 -4.15 4.43
C LEU A 70 11.66 -3.66 4.34
N ASN A 71 10.98 -3.92 3.23
CA ASN A 71 9.57 -3.57 3.06
C ASN A 71 8.70 -4.26 4.11
N HIS A 72 8.97 -5.52 4.46
CA HIS A 72 8.22 -6.20 5.51
C HIS A 72 8.32 -5.46 6.85
N VAL A 73 9.54 -5.13 7.27
CA VAL A 73 9.77 -4.40 8.53
C VAL A 73 9.11 -3.02 8.47
N PHE A 74 9.27 -2.32 7.35
CA PHE A 74 8.72 -0.97 7.17
C PHE A 74 7.20 -0.97 7.21
N VAL A 75 6.52 -1.89 6.51
CA VAL A 75 5.06 -1.98 6.44
C VAL A 75 4.44 -2.20 7.83
N TYR A 76 5.05 -3.03 8.67
CA TYR A 76 4.57 -3.28 10.03
C TYR A 76 4.63 -2.04 10.94
N ILE A 77 5.59 -1.14 10.70
CA ILE A 77 5.77 0.08 11.51
C ILE A 77 5.01 1.26 10.87
N ALA A 78 5.25 1.51 9.59
CA ALA A 78 4.74 2.65 8.86
C ALA A 78 3.23 2.53 8.57
N GLY A 79 2.72 1.33 8.31
CA GLY A 79 1.29 1.12 8.05
C GLY A 79 0.42 1.65 9.20
N PRO A 80 0.56 1.15 10.43
CA PRO A 80 -0.18 1.65 11.59
C PRO A 80 0.03 3.14 11.86
N LEU A 81 1.26 3.66 11.66
CA LEU A 81 1.57 5.07 11.86
C LEU A 81 0.82 5.97 10.87
N LEU A 82 0.83 5.62 9.58
CA LEU A 82 0.12 6.33 8.52
C LEU A 82 -1.39 6.33 8.80
N THR A 83 -1.96 5.18 9.16
CA THR A 83 -3.39 5.06 9.47
C THR A 83 -3.80 5.91 10.67
N LYS A 84 -3.00 5.95 11.75
CA LYS A 84 -3.25 6.84 12.89
C LYS A 84 -3.25 8.31 12.46
N MET A 85 -2.30 8.72 11.63
CA MET A 85 -2.26 10.10 11.12
C MET A 85 -3.50 10.46 10.28
N TYR A 86 -3.98 9.52 9.45
CA TYR A 86 -5.21 9.73 8.68
C TYR A 86 -6.44 9.83 9.57
N GLN A 87 -6.59 8.99 10.59
CA GLN A 87 -7.76 9.02 11.47
C GLN A 87 -7.83 10.29 12.32
N VAL A 88 -6.71 10.74 12.88
CA VAL A 88 -6.64 11.98 13.65
C VAL A 88 -7.09 13.18 12.82
N ARG A 89 -6.96 13.12 11.48
CA ARG A 89 -7.22 14.25 10.58
C ARG A 89 -8.45 14.13 9.68
N LEU A 90 -8.94 12.92 9.36
CA LEU A 90 -9.89 12.72 8.25
C LEU A 90 -11.16 11.91 8.58
N ALA A 91 -11.21 11.08 9.63
CA ALA A 91 -12.42 10.25 9.87
C ALA A 91 -12.57 9.72 11.30
N SER A 92 -13.83 9.69 11.77
CA SER A 92 -14.30 9.11 13.04
C SER A 92 -14.30 7.57 13.10
N GLY A 93 -13.58 6.90 12.19
CA GLY A 93 -13.52 5.44 12.08
C GLY A 93 -14.72 4.74 11.44
N ARG A 94 -15.79 5.47 11.09
CA ARG A 94 -16.94 4.90 10.38
C ARG A 94 -16.61 4.68 8.89
N GLY A 95 -16.46 3.42 8.47
CA GLY A 95 -16.27 3.07 7.05
C GLY A 95 -14.92 2.48 6.67
N MET A 96 -14.05 2.14 7.64
CA MET A 96 -12.67 1.67 7.38
C MET A 96 -12.54 0.52 6.38
N GLY A 97 -13.54 -0.38 6.29
CA GLY A 97 -13.53 -1.45 5.28
C GLY A 97 -13.64 -0.93 3.84
N ARG A 98 -14.44 0.12 3.61
CA ARG A 98 -14.56 0.80 2.33
C ARG A 98 -13.32 1.62 2.03
N ASP A 99 -12.78 2.31 3.03
CA ASP A 99 -11.56 3.11 2.90
C ASP A 99 -10.37 2.23 2.51
N MET A 100 -10.22 1.07 3.13
CA MET A 100 -9.20 0.07 2.79
C MET A 100 -9.25 -0.32 1.30
N LEU A 101 -10.45 -0.56 0.76
CA LEU A 101 -10.64 -0.89 -0.66
C LEU A 101 -10.33 0.29 -1.58
N ILE A 102 -10.76 1.50 -1.22
CA ILE A 102 -10.47 2.72 -2.00
C ILE A 102 -8.97 3.00 -2.03
N THR A 103 -8.30 2.89 -0.88
CA THR A 103 -6.85 3.10 -0.79
C THR A 103 -6.10 2.04 -1.60
N PHE A 104 -6.55 0.78 -1.57
CA PHE A 104 -5.99 -0.28 -2.40
C PHE A 104 -6.12 0.02 -3.89
N THR A 105 -7.34 0.32 -4.37
CA THR A 105 -7.59 0.58 -5.79
C THR A 105 -6.83 1.81 -6.28
N ALA A 106 -6.81 2.89 -5.49
CA ALA A 106 -6.01 4.08 -5.79
C ALA A 106 -4.50 3.77 -5.84
N GLY A 107 -4.01 2.93 -4.92
CA GLY A 107 -2.62 2.47 -4.90
C GLY A 107 -2.25 1.67 -6.16
N VAL A 108 -3.11 0.75 -6.59
CA VAL A 108 -2.89 -0.02 -7.83
C VAL A 108 -2.93 0.88 -9.06
N ILE A 109 -3.91 1.79 -9.16
CA ILE A 109 -4.01 2.71 -10.31
C ILE A 109 -2.78 3.61 -10.41
N THR A 110 -2.35 4.19 -9.29
CA THR A 110 -1.15 5.05 -9.27
C THR A 110 0.13 4.28 -9.59
N LEU A 111 0.23 3.01 -9.15
CA LEU A 111 1.34 2.13 -9.53
C LEU A 111 1.38 1.92 -11.06
N LEU A 112 0.25 1.55 -11.66
CA LEU A 112 0.16 1.30 -13.10
C LEU A 112 0.50 2.55 -13.91
N ILE A 113 0.01 3.73 -13.50
CA ILE A 113 0.36 5.00 -14.14
C ILE A 113 1.88 5.25 -14.04
N GLY A 114 2.47 5.07 -12.86
CA GLY A 114 3.90 5.25 -12.64
C GLY A 114 4.76 4.33 -13.51
N LEU A 115 4.37 3.06 -13.62
CA LEU A 115 5.04 2.05 -14.46
C LEU A 115 4.94 2.39 -15.94
N THR A 116 3.75 2.76 -16.43
CA THR A 116 3.53 3.12 -17.84
C THR A 116 4.37 4.32 -18.25
N ILE A 117 4.42 5.37 -17.43
CA ILE A 117 5.26 6.56 -17.70
C ILE A 117 6.73 6.15 -17.75
N ARG A 118 7.19 5.35 -16.78
CA ARG A 118 8.58 4.90 -16.72
C ARG A 118 8.97 4.05 -17.93
N TYR A 119 8.08 3.17 -18.37
CA TYR A 119 8.29 2.33 -19.54
C TYR A 119 8.37 3.17 -20.83
N PHE A 120 7.49 4.16 -20.99
CA PHE A 120 7.51 5.05 -22.14
C PHE A 120 8.78 5.92 -22.18
N ASP A 121 9.21 6.44 -21.04
CA ASP A 121 10.48 7.16 -20.91
C ASP A 121 11.66 6.28 -21.38
N ALA A 122 11.71 5.01 -20.94
CA ALA A 122 12.77 4.08 -21.33
C ALA A 122 12.79 3.76 -22.83
N ILE A 123 11.62 3.64 -23.47
CA ILE A 123 11.54 3.45 -24.93
C ILE A 123 12.03 4.70 -25.66
N ARG A 124 11.62 5.90 -25.22
CA ARG A 124 12.06 7.15 -25.83
C ARG A 124 13.58 7.30 -25.76
N ASP A 125 14.18 6.96 -24.63
CA ASP A 125 15.63 7.04 -24.44
C ASP A 125 16.39 6.00 -25.28
N TRP A 126 15.76 4.90 -25.70
CA TRP A 126 16.34 3.90 -26.60
C TRP A 126 16.27 4.30 -28.08
N LEU A 127 15.30 5.14 -28.46
CA LEU A 127 15.08 5.57 -29.85
C LEU A 127 15.91 6.81 -30.25
N ASN A 128 16.46 7.55 -29.29
CA ASN A 128 17.29 8.74 -29.50
C ASN A 128 18.77 8.44 -29.34
#